data_AF-A0A7K7YZ93-F1
#
_entry.id   AF-A0A7K7YZ93-F1
#
_cell.length_a   1.000
_cell.length_b   1.000
_cell.length_c   1.000
_cell.angle_alpha   90.00
_cell.angle_beta   90.00
_cell.angle_gamma   90.00
#
_symmetry.space_group_name_H-M   'P 1'
#
loop_
_entity.id
_entity.type
_entity.pdbx_description
1 polymer ?
#
loop_
_entity_poly.entity_id
_entity_poly.type
_entity_poly.pdbx_seq_one_letter_code
_entity_poly.pdbx_strand_id
1 'polypeptide(L)'
;EVAYSQSTGQKEQQSRCLQRGIRRVRDLCKVLQLPAAFEETAVSYLQRALQLPAFRLASLEKKELLGGCCVFVTCRQHNWPLTMGTVCSLLYARQELFASVFLSLQRELGLSVPALSLADLVTTHLSSFRLFQRSADVPAPFLEDKEQLLARTLGLVELASETWLVTGRHPVPIVTAAAFLAWQSLRPGPRLSCPLARFCRLAGVDLPPPAHLRLKELLEILLGMASQLSWLRGFRLDRRTVVKHIGDLLQHRLFLLKSAFSQQQWDEQQGQGCQDSQGQDPQGQHPSGQDPPAQGSQGQHPSGQDPSGQDTPGQGSPSSPPVPQRRGRPWAGKGQPGGPLRPLLPPCLLHPRKRPRAAAPAAPAVALTGHEPILDSEIEQYLRSPEEIQAFRKAKGW
;
A
#
# COMPACT_ATOMS: atom_id res chain seq x y z
N GLU A 1 56.56 40.28 -0.28
CA GLU A 1 56.49 38.80 -0.31
C GLU A 1 55.33 38.39 -1.20
N VAL A 2 55.61 37.64 -2.27
CA VAL A 2 54.55 37.04 -3.09
C VAL A 2 54.27 35.67 -2.49
N ALA A 3 53.04 35.45 -2.01
CA ALA A 3 52.64 34.17 -1.46
C ALA A 3 52.83 33.06 -2.50
N TYR A 4 53.40 31.93 -2.09
CA TYR A 4 53.71 30.76 -2.94
C TYR A 4 52.50 30.27 -3.77
N SER A 5 51.27 30.56 -3.32
CA SER A 5 50.02 30.26 -4.04
C SER A 5 49.78 31.07 -5.31
N GLN A 6 50.50 32.17 -5.53
CA GLN A 6 50.35 33.02 -6.72
C GLN A 6 51.40 32.74 -7.81
N SER A 7 52.40 31.90 -7.52
CA SER A 7 53.56 31.64 -8.41
C SER A 7 53.40 30.40 -9.31
N THR A 8 52.50 29.47 -8.96
CA THR A 8 52.16 28.36 -9.87
C THR A 8 50.96 28.75 -10.73
N GLY A 9 51.21 29.04 -12.01
CA GLY A 9 50.20 29.14 -13.05
C GLY A 9 49.49 27.80 -13.32
N GLN A 10 48.88 27.20 -12.30
CA GLN A 10 47.94 26.11 -12.47
C GLN A 10 46.68 26.69 -13.08
N LYS A 11 46.52 26.53 -14.40
CA LYS A 11 45.19 26.41 -15.02
C LYS A 11 44.32 25.63 -14.05
N GLU A 12 43.26 26.25 -13.55
CA GLU A 12 42.35 25.78 -12.51
C GLU A 12 42.11 24.26 -12.60
N GLN A 13 43.00 23.48 -11.99
CA GLN A 13 43.10 22.06 -12.30
C GLN A 13 42.05 21.39 -11.43
N GLN A 14 40.99 20.88 -12.05
CA GLN A 14 39.86 20.26 -11.36
C GLN A 14 40.37 19.30 -10.27
N SER A 15 39.83 19.42 -9.05
CA SER A 15 40.25 18.58 -7.93
C SER A 15 40.14 17.09 -8.30
N ARG A 16 41.06 16.25 -7.82
CA ARG A 16 41.03 14.80 -8.04
C ARG A 16 39.69 14.18 -7.64
N CYS A 17 39.09 14.70 -6.58
CA CYS A 17 37.76 14.30 -6.11
C CYS A 17 36.67 14.60 -7.15
N LEU A 18 36.68 15.80 -7.75
CA LEU A 18 35.74 16.18 -8.79
C LEU A 18 35.89 15.28 -10.02
N GLN A 19 37.13 15.05 -10.47
CA GLN A 19 37.39 14.17 -11.62
C GLN A 19 36.88 12.74 -11.39
N ARG A 20 37.12 12.18 -10.18
CA ARG A 20 36.61 10.85 -9.80
C ARG A 20 35.08 10.83 -9.75
N GLY A 21 34.45 11.87 -9.21
CA GLY A 21 33.00 12.01 -9.15
C GLY A 21 32.37 12.08 -10.55
N ILE A 22 32.94 12.88 -11.46
CA ILE A 22 32.47 12.98 -12.84
C ILE A 22 32.52 11.61 -13.52
N ARG A 23 33.66 10.90 -13.45
CA ARG A 23 33.78 9.56 -14.03
C ARG A 23 32.68 8.61 -13.52
N ARG A 24 32.46 8.57 -12.20
CA ARG A 24 31.41 7.73 -11.60
C ARG A 24 29.99 8.10 -12.07
N VAL A 25 29.68 9.39 -12.22
CA VAL A 25 28.39 9.82 -12.78
C VAL A 25 28.21 9.28 -14.19
N ARG A 26 29.23 9.44 -15.04
CA ARG A 26 29.22 8.91 -16.42
C ARG A 26 29.05 7.39 -16.46
N ASP A 27 29.81 6.68 -15.63
CA ASP A 27 29.75 5.23 -15.55
C ASP A 27 28.36 4.76 -15.10
N LEU A 28 27.76 5.43 -14.12
CA LEU A 28 26.41 5.14 -13.66
C LEU A 28 25.36 5.42 -14.75
N CYS A 29 25.47 6.54 -15.48
CA CYS A 29 24.60 6.83 -16.63
C CYS A 29 24.69 5.75 -17.71
N LYS A 30 25.90 5.24 -18.00
CA LYS A 30 26.12 4.16 -18.97
C LYS A 30 25.53 2.82 -18.51
N VAL A 31 25.73 2.45 -17.24
CA VAL A 31 25.16 1.23 -16.66
C VAL A 31 23.63 1.26 -16.73
N LEU A 32 23.03 2.43 -16.49
CA LEU A 32 21.59 2.65 -16.58
C LEU A 32 21.08 2.91 -18.02
N GLN A 33 21.98 2.94 -19.02
CA GLN A 33 21.68 3.22 -20.43
C GLN A 33 20.89 4.53 -20.63
N LEU A 34 21.27 5.58 -19.91
CA LEU A 34 20.59 6.88 -19.97
C LEU A 34 21.00 7.67 -21.22
N PRO A 35 20.12 8.54 -21.76
CA PRO A 35 20.46 9.45 -22.84
C PRO A 35 21.62 10.40 -22.47
N ALA A 36 22.43 10.80 -23.45
CA ALA A 36 23.62 11.65 -23.22
C ALA A 36 23.29 12.98 -22.51
N ALA A 37 22.13 13.59 -22.80
CA ALA A 37 21.67 14.81 -22.14
C ALA A 37 21.53 14.67 -20.60
N PHE A 38 21.25 13.46 -20.11
CA PHE A 38 21.14 13.19 -18.67
C PHE A 38 22.53 13.20 -18.02
N GLU A 39 23.54 12.65 -18.71
CA GLU A 39 24.91 12.64 -18.24
C GLU A 39 25.42 14.09 -18.03
N GLU A 40 25.20 14.95 -19.03
CA GLU A 40 25.63 16.35 -18.98
C GLU A 40 24.98 17.11 -17.81
N THR A 41 23.67 16.91 -17.61
CA THR A 41 22.92 17.55 -16.54
C THR A 41 23.36 17.05 -15.16
N ALA A 42 23.55 15.73 -15.00
CA ALA A 42 24.01 15.14 -13.75
C ALA A 42 25.45 15.58 -13.40
N VAL A 43 26.34 15.68 -14.40
CA VAL A 43 27.70 16.19 -14.22
C VAL A 43 27.68 17.67 -13.81
N SER A 44 26.82 18.50 -14.42
CA SER A 44 26.63 19.89 -14.04
C SER A 44 26.17 20.04 -12.59
N TYR A 45 25.21 19.22 -12.14
CA TYR A 45 24.79 19.21 -10.73
C TYR A 45 25.92 18.81 -9.78
N LEU A 46 26.71 17.81 -10.11
CA LEU A 46 27.84 17.40 -9.28
C LEU A 46 28.89 18.51 -9.16
N GLN A 47 29.22 19.18 -10.27
CA GLN A 47 30.17 20.29 -10.30
C GLN A 47 29.69 21.45 -9.42
N ARG A 48 28.42 21.85 -9.56
CA ARG A 48 27.81 22.90 -8.72
C ARG A 48 27.77 22.50 -7.25
N ALA A 49 27.40 21.25 -6.94
CA ALA A 49 27.33 20.79 -5.56
C ALA A 49 28.70 20.82 -4.86
N LEU A 50 29.77 20.38 -5.54
CA LEU A 50 31.12 20.35 -4.95
C LEU A 50 31.74 21.75 -4.74
N GLN A 51 31.17 22.80 -5.34
CA GLN A 51 31.55 24.18 -5.03
C GLN A 51 31.01 24.63 -3.66
N LEU A 52 29.94 24.02 -3.14
CA LEU A 52 29.31 24.40 -1.88
C LEU A 52 30.06 23.83 -0.67
N PRO A 53 30.21 24.59 0.43
CA PRO A 53 30.89 24.13 1.64
C PRO A 53 30.32 22.82 2.22
N ALA A 54 28.99 22.66 2.14
CA ALA A 54 28.26 21.49 2.61
C ALA A 54 28.76 20.16 2.00
N PHE A 55 29.19 20.18 0.74
CA PHE A 55 29.70 18.99 0.05
C PHE A 55 31.21 18.99 -0.12
N ARG A 56 31.85 20.18 -0.19
CA ARG A 56 33.31 20.30 -0.30
C ARG A 56 34.02 19.64 0.88
N LEU A 57 33.51 19.83 2.09
CA LEU A 57 34.08 19.29 3.33
C LEU A 57 33.47 17.95 3.76
N ALA A 58 32.57 17.38 2.95
CA ALA A 58 31.92 16.12 3.27
C ALA A 58 32.89 14.92 3.17
N SER A 59 32.53 13.83 3.85
CA SER A 59 33.24 12.55 3.78
C SER A 59 33.28 12.00 2.36
N LEU A 60 34.25 11.12 2.08
CA LEU A 60 34.35 10.46 0.78
C LEU A 60 33.07 9.69 0.44
N GLU A 61 32.52 8.92 1.39
CA GLU A 61 31.25 8.18 1.21
C GLU A 61 30.11 9.11 0.74
N LYS A 62 29.92 10.27 1.39
CA LYS A 62 28.89 11.24 0.98
C LYS A 62 29.14 11.81 -0.42
N LYS A 63 30.40 12.08 -0.77
CA LYS A 63 30.78 12.57 -2.11
C LYS A 63 30.56 11.52 -3.19
N GLU A 64 30.73 10.24 -2.88
CA GLU A 64 30.42 9.15 -3.80
C GLU A 64 28.92 9.01 -4.04
N LEU A 65 28.10 9.14 -2.99
CA LEU A 65 26.64 9.13 -3.10
C LEU A 65 26.08 10.38 -3.78
N LEU A 66 26.77 11.51 -3.68
CA LEU A 66 26.40 12.77 -4.33
C LEU A 66 26.22 12.58 -5.84
N GLY A 67 27.15 11.86 -6.50
CA GLY A 67 27.03 11.55 -7.92
C GLY A 67 25.77 10.74 -8.24
N GLY A 68 25.45 9.73 -7.41
CA GLY A 68 24.20 8.98 -7.52
C GLY A 68 22.95 9.84 -7.33
N CYS A 69 22.99 10.78 -6.39
CA CYS A 69 21.91 11.73 -6.15
C CYS A 69 21.71 12.66 -7.35
N CYS A 70 22.79 13.14 -7.98
CA CYS A 70 22.71 13.94 -9.20
C CYS A 70 22.04 13.18 -10.35
N VAL A 71 22.46 11.93 -10.61
CA VAL A 71 21.83 11.07 -11.62
C VAL A 71 20.35 10.82 -11.30
N PHE A 72 20.04 10.54 -10.04
CA PHE A 72 18.68 10.31 -9.58
C PHE A 72 17.77 11.54 -9.79
N VAL A 73 18.24 12.74 -9.43
CA VAL A 73 17.50 14.00 -9.64
C VAL A 73 17.26 14.23 -11.12
N THR A 74 18.29 14.09 -11.97
CA THR A 74 18.15 14.24 -13.41
C THR A 74 17.13 13.26 -13.97
N CYS A 75 17.17 12.00 -13.56
CA CYS A 75 16.16 11.01 -13.96
C CYS A 75 14.74 11.47 -13.60
N ARG A 76 14.53 12.00 -12.39
CA ARG A 76 13.21 12.50 -11.97
C ARG A 76 12.72 13.69 -12.78
N GLN A 77 13.60 14.62 -13.14
CA GLN A 77 13.24 15.79 -13.95
C GLN A 77 12.83 15.43 -15.38
N HIS A 78 13.31 14.30 -15.89
CA HIS A 78 12.98 13.78 -17.22
C HIS A 78 11.98 12.62 -17.19
N ASN A 79 11.24 12.42 -16.08
CA ASN A 79 10.27 11.32 -15.91
C ASN A 79 10.86 9.91 -16.15
N TRP A 80 12.16 9.74 -15.95
CA TRP A 80 12.80 8.43 -16.04
C TRP A 80 12.56 7.64 -14.76
N PRO A 81 11.98 6.42 -14.82
CA PRO A 81 11.45 5.70 -13.66
C PRO A 81 12.53 4.98 -12.85
N LEU A 82 13.46 5.75 -12.30
CA LEU A 82 14.53 5.28 -11.43
C LEU A 82 14.11 5.38 -9.96
N THR A 83 14.25 4.27 -9.23
CA THR A 83 13.98 4.22 -7.79
C THR A 83 15.27 4.46 -6.99
N MET A 84 15.14 5.04 -5.79
CA MET A 84 16.28 5.19 -4.87
C MET A 84 16.90 3.83 -4.53
N GLY A 85 16.08 2.79 -4.39
CA GLY A 85 16.53 1.42 -4.14
C GLY A 85 17.48 0.93 -5.23
N THR A 86 17.12 1.11 -6.50
CA THR A 86 17.97 0.74 -7.65
C THR A 86 19.32 1.44 -7.61
N VAL A 87 19.33 2.75 -7.37
CA VAL A 87 20.60 3.52 -7.29
C VAL A 87 21.44 3.05 -6.11
N CYS A 88 20.81 2.81 -4.95
CA CYS A 88 21.50 2.30 -3.78
C CYS A 88 22.11 0.91 -4.01
N SER A 89 21.39 0.02 -4.70
CA SER A 89 21.90 -1.31 -5.06
C SER A 89 23.10 -1.22 -6.00
N LEU A 90 23.05 -0.36 -7.03
CA LEU A 90 24.16 -0.16 -7.97
C LEU A 90 25.39 0.47 -7.31
N LEU A 91 25.19 1.33 -6.31
CA LEU A 91 26.27 2.01 -5.58
C LEU A 91 26.71 1.27 -4.31
N TYR A 92 26.12 0.11 -4.00
CA TYR A 92 26.31 -0.63 -2.75
C TYR A 92 26.15 0.26 -1.50
N ALA A 93 25.12 1.11 -1.52
CA ALA A 93 24.90 2.18 -0.56
C ALA A 93 23.76 1.90 0.42
N ARG A 94 23.87 2.47 1.63
CA ARG A 94 22.78 2.49 2.62
C ARG A 94 21.72 3.52 2.21
N GLN A 95 20.45 3.09 2.16
CA GLN A 95 19.33 3.95 1.72
C GLN A 95 19.16 5.20 2.59
N GLU A 96 19.35 5.09 3.91
CA GLU A 96 19.23 6.23 4.85
C GLU A 96 20.27 7.32 4.55
N LEU A 97 21.52 6.90 4.29
CA LEU A 97 22.59 7.82 3.97
C LEU A 97 22.34 8.46 2.59
N PHE A 98 21.94 7.67 1.59
CA PHE A 98 21.55 8.20 0.28
C PHE A 98 20.43 9.23 0.39
N ALA A 99 19.38 8.94 1.15
CA ALA A 99 18.26 9.86 1.37
C ALA A 99 18.73 11.17 2.03
N SER A 100 19.62 11.10 3.02
CA SER A 100 20.18 12.29 3.67
C SER A 100 20.98 13.18 2.70
N VAL A 101 21.80 12.57 1.83
CA VAL A 101 22.60 13.28 0.82
C VAL A 101 21.70 13.87 -0.26
N PHE A 102 20.69 13.12 -0.71
CA PHE A 102 19.69 13.58 -1.67
C PHE A 102 18.91 14.81 -1.16
N LEU A 103 18.41 14.77 0.08
CA LEU A 103 17.68 15.89 0.68
C LEU A 103 18.57 17.12 0.86
N SER A 104 19.83 16.92 1.22
CA SER A 104 20.82 18.00 1.28
C SER A 104 21.07 18.58 -0.12
N LEU A 105 21.29 17.75 -1.14
CA LEU A 105 21.53 18.20 -2.51
C LEU A 105 20.37 19.03 -3.05
N GLN A 106 19.14 18.54 -2.86
CA GLN A 106 17.92 19.22 -3.30
C GLN A 106 17.80 20.60 -2.64
N ARG A 107 18.06 20.70 -1.34
CA ARG A 107 18.01 21.95 -0.58
C ARG A 107 19.08 22.93 -1.03
N GLU A 108 20.33 22.50 -1.05
CA GLU A 108 21.49 23.35 -1.30
C GLU A 108 21.54 23.87 -2.75
N LEU A 109 21.06 23.10 -3.73
CA LEU A 109 20.99 23.53 -5.13
C LEU A 109 19.63 24.12 -5.53
N GLY A 110 18.65 24.17 -4.61
CA GLY A 110 17.31 24.69 -4.89
C GLY A 110 16.59 23.93 -6.01
N LEU A 111 16.77 22.61 -6.09
CA LEU A 111 16.24 21.81 -7.19
C LEU A 111 14.76 21.47 -6.98
N SER A 112 13.96 21.69 -8.02
CA SER A 112 12.62 21.10 -8.11
C SER A 112 12.75 19.68 -8.63
N VAL A 113 12.33 18.70 -7.82
CA VAL A 113 12.43 17.27 -8.12
C VAL A 113 11.01 16.68 -8.16
N PRO A 114 10.51 16.31 -9.35
CA PRO A 114 9.18 15.70 -9.47
C PRO A 114 9.04 14.38 -8.71
N ALA A 115 7.81 14.08 -8.32
CA ALA A 115 7.45 12.76 -7.80
C ALA A 115 7.68 11.67 -8.86
N LEU A 116 7.79 10.41 -8.42
CA LEU A 116 7.99 9.30 -9.36
C LEU A 116 6.71 9.11 -10.17
N SER A 117 6.82 9.13 -11.50
CA SER A 117 5.71 8.73 -12.37
C SER A 117 5.41 7.24 -12.16
N LEU A 118 4.21 6.95 -11.66
CA LEU A 118 3.74 5.57 -11.50
C LEU A 118 3.52 4.89 -12.84
N ALA A 119 3.07 5.62 -13.86
CA ALA A 119 2.84 5.08 -15.19
C ALA A 119 4.14 4.60 -15.84
N ASP A 120 5.20 5.40 -15.75
CA ASP A 120 6.52 5.04 -16.29
C ASP A 120 7.15 3.90 -15.47
N LEU A 121 6.94 3.90 -14.15
CA LEU A 121 7.37 2.80 -13.29
C LEU A 121 6.67 1.49 -13.65
N VAL A 122 5.35 1.50 -13.87
CA VAL A 122 4.60 0.31 -14.32
C VAL A 122 5.17 -0.19 -15.63
N THR A 123 5.33 0.70 -16.62
CA THR A 123 5.85 0.35 -17.94
C THR A 123 7.24 -0.30 -17.86
N THR A 124 8.14 0.28 -17.08
CA THR A 124 9.52 -0.22 -16.92
C THR A 124 9.60 -1.49 -16.07
N HIS A 125 8.77 -1.59 -15.02
CA HIS A 125 8.76 -2.79 -14.20
C HIS A 125 8.21 -3.98 -14.98
N LEU A 126 7.12 -3.79 -15.73
CA LEU A 126 6.50 -4.85 -16.51
C LEU A 126 7.34 -5.24 -17.71
N SER A 127 8.08 -4.32 -18.34
CA SER A 127 8.94 -4.66 -19.49
C SER A 127 10.02 -5.70 -19.14
N SER A 128 10.40 -5.80 -17.87
CA SER A 128 11.35 -6.81 -17.37
C SER A 128 10.76 -8.22 -17.19
N PHE A 129 9.44 -8.38 -17.31
CA PHE A 129 8.79 -9.65 -17.00
C PHE A 129 9.02 -10.70 -18.09
N ARG A 130 9.27 -11.94 -17.66
CA ARG A 130 9.45 -13.10 -18.54
C ARG A 130 8.13 -13.78 -18.95
N LEU A 131 7.00 -13.08 -18.85
CA LEU A 131 5.66 -13.62 -19.09
C LEU A 131 5.14 -13.42 -20.52
N PHE A 132 5.88 -12.72 -21.38
CA PHE A 132 5.43 -12.36 -22.74
C PHE A 132 5.94 -13.30 -23.82
N GLN A 133 6.93 -14.14 -23.50
CA GLN A 133 7.57 -15.05 -24.45
C GLN A 133 7.61 -16.45 -23.87
N ARG A 134 7.52 -17.47 -24.74
CA ARG A 134 7.66 -18.86 -24.33
C ARG A 134 9.08 -19.10 -23.79
N SER A 135 9.14 -19.65 -22.58
CA SER A 135 10.34 -20.15 -21.95
C SER A 135 10.04 -21.52 -21.34
N ALA A 136 11.05 -22.37 -21.19
CA ALA A 136 10.91 -23.66 -20.50
C ALA A 136 10.32 -23.51 -19.08
N ASP A 137 10.59 -22.37 -18.43
CA ASP A 137 10.17 -22.11 -17.06
C ASP A 137 8.72 -21.59 -16.94
N VAL A 138 8.09 -21.16 -18.04
CA VAL A 138 6.77 -20.49 -18.01
C VAL A 138 5.72 -21.32 -18.77
N PRO A 139 4.76 -21.93 -18.04
CA PRO A 139 3.67 -22.69 -18.66
C PRO A 139 2.83 -21.86 -19.64
N ALA A 140 2.36 -22.47 -20.73
CA ALA A 140 1.54 -21.79 -21.75
C ALA A 140 0.30 -21.03 -21.19
N PRO A 141 -0.44 -21.53 -20.17
CA PRO A 141 -1.55 -20.78 -19.57
C PRO A 141 -1.13 -19.50 -18.83
N PHE A 142 0.16 -19.34 -18.52
CA PHE A 142 0.73 -18.24 -17.76
C PHE A 142 1.34 -17.15 -18.63
N LEU A 143 1.49 -17.41 -19.93
CA LEU A 143 1.83 -16.38 -20.91
C LEU A 143 0.71 -15.37 -21.01
N GLU A 144 1.06 -14.12 -21.26
CA GLU A 144 0.11 -13.04 -21.46
C GLU A 144 0.58 -12.04 -22.51
N ASP A 145 -0.38 -11.35 -23.13
CA ASP A 145 -0.08 -10.20 -23.96
C ASP A 145 0.46 -9.01 -23.12
N LYS A 146 1.52 -8.37 -23.63
CA LYS A 146 2.21 -7.30 -22.92
C LYS A 146 1.33 -6.07 -22.75
N GLU A 147 0.58 -5.70 -23.77
CA GLU A 147 -0.24 -4.49 -23.77
C GLU A 147 -1.47 -4.67 -22.87
N GLN A 148 -2.11 -5.84 -22.92
CA GLN A 148 -3.22 -6.18 -22.04
C GLN A 148 -2.81 -6.19 -20.57
N LEU A 149 -1.64 -6.77 -20.26
CA LEU A 149 -1.12 -6.78 -18.89
C LEU A 149 -0.80 -5.36 -18.42
N LEU A 150 -0.16 -4.54 -19.26
CA LEU A 150 0.20 -3.16 -18.96
C LEU A 150 -1.05 -2.31 -18.71
N ALA A 151 -2.02 -2.32 -19.62
CA ALA A 151 -3.24 -1.53 -19.51
C ALA A 151 -4.03 -1.87 -18.24
N ARG A 152 -4.17 -3.17 -17.93
CA ARG A 152 -4.89 -3.61 -16.73
C ARG A 152 -4.13 -3.31 -15.44
N THR A 153 -2.79 -3.40 -15.46
CA THR A 153 -1.95 -3.04 -14.32
C THR A 153 -2.04 -1.54 -14.03
N LEU A 154 -1.98 -0.69 -15.05
CA LEU A 154 -2.19 0.75 -14.91
C LEU A 154 -3.55 1.05 -14.28
N GLY A 155 -4.62 0.42 -14.77
CA GLY A 155 -5.97 0.59 -14.20
C GLY A 155 -6.05 0.27 -12.71
N LEU A 156 -5.36 -0.78 -12.26
CA LEU A 156 -5.28 -1.17 -10.84
C LEU A 156 -4.38 -0.24 -10.01
N VAL A 157 -3.30 0.28 -10.58
CA VAL A 157 -2.41 1.25 -9.89
C VAL A 157 -3.08 2.61 -9.75
N GLU A 158 -3.83 3.05 -10.77
CA GLU A 158 -4.67 4.26 -10.69
C GLU A 158 -5.77 4.09 -9.63
N LEU A 159 -6.46 2.94 -9.62
CA LEU A 159 -7.41 2.61 -8.57
C LEU A 159 -6.75 2.67 -7.18
N ALA A 160 -5.56 2.09 -7.03
CA ALA A 160 -4.80 2.16 -5.78
C ALA A 160 -4.51 3.60 -5.35
N SER A 161 -4.22 4.48 -6.30
CA SER A 161 -3.99 5.90 -6.05
C SER A 161 -5.27 6.61 -5.59
N GLU A 162 -6.39 6.35 -6.25
CA GLU A 162 -7.71 6.94 -5.96
C GLU A 162 -8.27 6.47 -4.60
N THR A 163 -7.81 5.33 -4.08
CA THR A 163 -8.25 4.75 -2.81
C THR A 163 -7.17 4.78 -1.72
N TRP A 164 -6.29 5.79 -1.73
CA TRP A 164 -5.31 6.06 -0.66
C TRP A 164 -4.26 4.97 -0.41
N LEU A 165 -4.08 4.03 -1.34
CA LEU A 165 -3.14 2.93 -1.17
C LEU A 165 -1.70 3.30 -1.53
N VAL A 166 -1.51 4.36 -2.32
CA VAL A 166 -0.18 4.81 -2.80
C VAL A 166 0.47 5.77 -1.81
N THR A 167 -0.28 6.71 -1.25
CA THR A 167 0.25 7.80 -0.45
C THR A 167 1.06 7.31 0.75
N GLY A 168 2.29 7.80 0.88
CA GLY A 168 3.21 7.45 1.98
C GLY A 168 3.78 6.03 1.93
N ARG A 169 3.67 5.32 0.79
CA ARG A 169 4.10 3.92 0.65
C ARG A 169 5.09 3.74 -0.49
N HIS A 170 5.90 2.68 -0.39
CA HIS A 170 6.82 2.33 -1.47
C HIS A 170 6.04 1.86 -2.71
N PRO A 171 6.30 2.41 -3.91
CA PRO A 171 5.47 2.17 -5.09
C PRO A 171 5.68 0.80 -5.72
N VAL A 172 6.90 0.24 -5.70
CA VAL A 172 7.21 -1.06 -6.32
C VAL A 172 6.32 -2.21 -5.78
N PRO A 173 6.15 -2.43 -4.47
CA PRO A 173 5.20 -3.43 -3.96
C PRO A 173 3.76 -3.28 -4.43
N ILE A 174 3.31 -2.04 -4.70
CA ILE A 174 1.95 -1.76 -5.19
C ILE A 174 1.85 -2.20 -6.65
N VAL A 175 2.83 -1.81 -7.48
CA VAL A 175 2.91 -2.23 -8.88
C VAL A 175 3.01 -3.75 -8.98
N THR A 176 3.81 -4.43 -8.15
CA THR A 176 3.92 -5.89 -8.15
C THR A 176 2.58 -6.56 -7.81
N ALA A 177 1.87 -6.06 -6.81
CA ALA A 177 0.55 -6.59 -6.43
C ALA A 177 -0.51 -6.35 -7.52
N ALA A 178 -0.52 -5.16 -8.12
CA ALA A 178 -1.41 -4.81 -9.22
C ALA A 178 -1.14 -5.66 -10.47
N ALA A 179 0.13 -5.86 -10.83
CA ALA A 179 0.53 -6.69 -11.96
C ALA A 179 0.11 -8.15 -11.78
N PHE A 180 0.23 -8.69 -10.55
CA PHE A 180 -0.26 -10.02 -10.23
C PHE A 180 -1.78 -10.15 -10.39
N LEU A 181 -2.56 -9.19 -9.88
CA LEU A 181 -4.01 -9.20 -10.04
C LEU A 181 -4.45 -9.00 -11.49
N ALA A 182 -3.78 -8.12 -12.24
CA ALA A 182 -4.00 -7.92 -13.66
C ALA A 182 -3.78 -9.25 -14.42
N TRP A 183 -2.64 -9.89 -14.19
CA TRP A 183 -2.32 -11.19 -14.76
C TRP A 183 -3.35 -12.26 -14.35
N GLN A 184 -3.74 -12.36 -13.08
CA GLN A 184 -4.75 -13.36 -12.70
C GLN A 184 -6.11 -13.10 -13.36
N SER A 185 -6.56 -11.85 -13.43
CA SER A 185 -7.89 -11.49 -13.93
C SER A 185 -8.05 -11.61 -15.45
N LEU A 186 -6.96 -11.50 -16.22
CA LEU A 186 -7.00 -11.73 -17.67
C LEU A 186 -7.30 -13.19 -18.02
N ARG A 187 -6.89 -14.14 -17.17
CA ARG A 187 -7.18 -15.58 -17.37
C ARG A 187 -7.37 -16.30 -16.04
N PRO A 188 -8.51 -16.11 -15.35
CA PRO A 188 -8.67 -16.54 -13.96
C PRO A 188 -8.56 -18.05 -13.75
N GLY A 189 -9.11 -18.87 -14.65
CA GLY A 189 -9.19 -20.33 -14.51
C GLY A 189 -7.88 -20.98 -14.03
N PRO A 190 -6.82 -20.98 -14.87
CA PRO A 190 -5.54 -21.60 -14.51
C PRO A 190 -4.71 -20.78 -13.50
N ARG A 191 -4.97 -19.48 -13.34
CA ARG A 191 -4.09 -18.55 -12.60
C ARG A 191 -4.50 -18.30 -11.16
N LEU A 192 -5.76 -18.54 -10.80
CA LEU A 192 -6.26 -18.36 -9.43
C LEU A 192 -5.68 -19.32 -8.38
N SER A 193 -5.02 -20.41 -8.81
CA SER A 193 -4.27 -21.32 -7.93
C SER A 193 -2.80 -20.89 -7.75
N CYS A 194 -2.31 -19.95 -8.56
CA CYS A 194 -0.93 -19.48 -8.51
C CYS A 194 -0.76 -18.40 -7.43
N PRO A 195 0.09 -18.60 -6.40
CA PRO A 195 0.35 -17.58 -5.39
C PRO A 195 1.30 -16.49 -5.91
N LEU A 196 1.24 -15.30 -5.30
CA LEU A 196 2.07 -14.14 -5.64
C LEU A 196 3.57 -14.47 -5.75
N ALA A 197 4.11 -15.24 -4.80
CA ALA A 197 5.53 -15.64 -4.82
C ALA A 197 5.89 -16.50 -6.03
N ARG A 198 5.00 -17.40 -6.46
CA ARG A 198 5.22 -18.20 -7.68
C ARG A 198 5.14 -17.32 -8.92
N PHE A 199 4.20 -16.39 -8.97
CA PHE A 199 4.11 -15.40 -10.05
C PHE A 199 5.40 -14.58 -10.19
N CYS A 200 5.93 -14.01 -9.10
CA CYS A 200 7.17 -13.22 -9.14
C CYS A 200 8.36 -14.04 -9.67
N ARG A 201 8.50 -15.30 -9.24
CA ARG A 201 9.55 -16.22 -9.75
C ARG A 201 9.41 -16.46 -11.25
N LEU A 202 8.19 -16.74 -11.74
CA LEU A 202 7.92 -16.95 -13.16
C LEU A 202 8.15 -15.68 -13.99
N ALA A 203 7.80 -14.53 -13.43
CA ALA A 203 8.06 -13.23 -14.05
C ALA A 203 9.53 -12.84 -14.03
N GLY A 204 10.37 -13.50 -13.24
CA GLY A 204 11.81 -13.20 -13.12
C GLY A 204 12.08 -11.93 -12.30
N VAL A 205 11.23 -11.63 -11.32
CA VAL A 205 11.36 -10.45 -10.45
C VAL A 205 11.37 -10.85 -8.97
N ASP A 206 12.08 -10.06 -8.16
CA ASP A 206 12.06 -10.22 -6.72
C ASP A 206 10.67 -9.91 -6.15
N LEU A 207 10.31 -10.62 -5.08
CA LEU A 207 9.07 -10.37 -4.34
C LEU A 207 9.33 -9.29 -3.27
N PRO A 208 8.79 -8.07 -3.41
CA PRO A 208 8.97 -7.03 -2.40
C PRO A 208 8.23 -7.44 -1.11
N PRO A 209 8.84 -7.30 0.09
CA PRO A 209 8.21 -7.77 1.33
C PRO A 209 6.79 -7.20 1.59
N PRO A 210 6.49 -5.91 1.31
CA PRO A 210 5.14 -5.37 1.52
C PRO A 210 4.11 -5.80 0.46
N ALA A 211 4.49 -6.52 -0.60
CA ALA A 211 3.61 -6.80 -1.74
C ALA A 211 2.39 -7.65 -1.36
N HIS A 212 2.54 -8.60 -0.44
CA HIS A 212 1.41 -9.38 0.09
C HIS A 212 0.38 -8.51 0.81
N LEU A 213 0.85 -7.49 1.54
CA LEU A 213 -0.04 -6.55 2.23
C LEU A 213 -0.78 -5.66 1.21
N ARG A 214 -0.07 -5.15 0.20
CA ARG A 214 -0.69 -4.38 -0.90
C ARG A 214 -1.74 -5.19 -1.66
N LEU A 215 -1.45 -6.47 -1.93
CA LEU A 215 -2.40 -7.39 -2.56
C LEU A 215 -3.69 -7.54 -1.75
N LYS A 216 -3.55 -7.74 -0.42
CA LYS A 216 -4.70 -7.87 0.47
C LYS A 216 -5.55 -6.60 0.46
N GLU A 217 -4.92 -5.43 0.56
CA GLU A 217 -5.62 -4.14 0.57
C GLU A 217 -6.32 -3.87 -0.78
N LEU A 218 -5.68 -4.16 -1.91
CA LEU A 218 -6.30 -4.07 -3.25
C LEU A 218 -7.53 -4.98 -3.38
N LEU A 219 -7.45 -6.21 -2.90
CA LEU A 219 -8.59 -7.13 -2.90
C LEU A 219 -9.74 -6.65 -2.02
N GLU A 220 -9.45 -6.00 -0.88
CA GLU A 220 -10.47 -5.39 -0.02
C GLU A 220 -11.15 -4.19 -0.70
N ILE A 221 -10.39 -3.34 -1.40
CA ILE A 221 -10.93 -2.24 -2.23
C ILE A 221 -11.87 -2.79 -3.31
N LEU A 222 -11.41 -3.80 -4.06
CA LEU A 222 -12.20 -4.42 -5.13
C LEU A 222 -13.49 -5.05 -4.61
N LEU A 223 -13.46 -5.68 -3.42
CA LEU A 223 -14.66 -6.21 -2.78
C LEU A 223 -15.65 -5.10 -2.39
N GLY A 224 -15.14 -3.98 -1.85
CA GLY A 224 -15.96 -2.80 -1.54
C GLY A 224 -16.62 -2.19 -2.79
N MET A 225 -15.89 -2.11 -3.90
CA MET A 225 -16.47 -1.70 -5.19
C MET A 225 -17.50 -2.69 -5.70
N ALA A 226 -17.23 -3.99 -5.62
CA ALA A 226 -18.14 -5.02 -6.13
C ALA A 226 -19.48 -5.04 -5.38
N SER A 227 -19.51 -4.68 -4.09
CA SER A 227 -20.77 -4.55 -3.34
C SER A 227 -21.67 -3.40 -3.79
N GLN A 228 -21.17 -2.47 -4.62
CA GLN A 228 -21.97 -1.41 -5.24
C GLN A 228 -22.74 -1.91 -6.48
N LEU A 229 -22.33 -3.03 -7.07
CA LEU A 229 -23.01 -3.63 -8.22
C LEU A 229 -24.09 -4.60 -7.75
N SER A 230 -25.35 -4.27 -8.05
CA SER A 230 -26.53 -5.06 -7.63
C SER A 230 -26.46 -6.53 -8.07
N TRP A 231 -26.02 -6.78 -9.31
CA TRP A 231 -25.87 -8.12 -9.87
C TRP A 231 -24.71 -8.92 -9.26
N LEU A 232 -23.67 -8.26 -8.72
CA LEU A 232 -22.59 -8.94 -7.99
C LEU A 232 -22.91 -9.17 -6.51
N ARG A 233 -23.77 -8.33 -5.93
CA ARG A 233 -24.17 -8.42 -4.51
C ARG A 233 -24.81 -9.78 -4.17
N GLY A 234 -25.50 -10.40 -5.13
CA GLY A 234 -26.10 -11.73 -4.96
C GLY A 234 -25.09 -12.89 -4.83
N PHE A 235 -23.85 -12.73 -5.30
CA PHE A 235 -22.88 -13.83 -5.41
C PHE A 235 -21.97 -14.02 -4.19
N ARG A 236 -22.09 -13.21 -3.13
CA ARG A 236 -21.20 -13.23 -1.95
C ARG A 236 -19.73 -13.44 -2.32
N LEU A 237 -19.16 -12.47 -3.03
CA LEU A 237 -17.79 -12.55 -3.51
C LEU A 237 -16.77 -12.62 -2.36
N ASP A 238 -15.70 -13.36 -2.58
CA ASP A 238 -14.54 -13.44 -1.71
C ASP A 238 -13.30 -12.90 -2.43
N ARG A 239 -12.16 -12.85 -1.73
CA ARG A 239 -10.89 -12.36 -2.27
C ARG A 239 -10.39 -13.13 -3.49
N ARG A 240 -10.87 -14.35 -3.73
CA ARG A 240 -10.46 -15.19 -4.88
C ARG A 240 -11.42 -15.04 -6.04
N THR A 241 -12.73 -14.95 -5.78
CA THR A 241 -13.75 -14.85 -6.83
C THR A 241 -13.87 -13.44 -7.40
N VAL A 242 -13.62 -12.39 -6.60
CA VAL A 242 -13.62 -10.99 -7.07
C VAL A 242 -12.62 -10.74 -8.21
N VAL A 243 -11.52 -11.51 -8.25
CA VAL A 243 -10.50 -11.42 -9.30
C VAL A 243 -11.07 -11.64 -10.70
N LYS A 244 -12.11 -12.48 -10.84
CA LYS A 244 -12.77 -12.74 -12.12
C LYS A 244 -13.51 -11.53 -12.67
N HIS A 245 -13.89 -10.59 -11.80
CA HIS A 245 -14.70 -9.41 -12.12
C HIS A 245 -13.87 -8.12 -12.21
N ILE A 246 -12.54 -8.20 -12.09
CA ILE A 246 -11.67 -7.01 -12.15
C ILE A 246 -11.85 -6.25 -13.47
N GLY A 247 -12.12 -6.92 -14.59
CA GLY A 247 -12.44 -6.25 -15.86
C GLY A 247 -13.63 -5.30 -15.73
N ASP A 248 -14.76 -5.83 -15.28
CA ASP A 248 -16.01 -5.08 -15.10
C ASP A 248 -15.84 -3.96 -14.06
N LEU A 249 -15.15 -4.25 -12.96
CA LEU A 249 -14.90 -3.27 -11.89
C LEU A 249 -14.03 -2.10 -12.37
N LEU A 250 -12.99 -2.37 -13.16
CA LEU A 250 -12.14 -1.32 -13.72
C LEU A 250 -12.87 -0.50 -14.79
N GLN A 251 -13.69 -1.15 -15.63
CA GLN A 251 -14.48 -0.47 -16.65
C GLN A 251 -15.43 0.58 -16.06
N HIS A 252 -15.97 0.33 -14.87
CA HIS A 252 -16.90 1.24 -14.19
C HIS A 252 -16.29 1.94 -12.96
N ARG A 253 -14.96 1.96 -12.82
CA ARG A 253 -14.28 2.38 -11.58
C ARG A 253 -14.70 3.76 -11.06
N LEU A 254 -14.84 4.76 -11.94
CA LEU A 254 -15.13 6.14 -11.55
C LEU A 254 -16.51 6.24 -10.90
N PHE A 255 -17.49 5.54 -11.46
CA PHE A 255 -18.83 5.47 -10.91
C PHE A 255 -18.82 4.73 -9.57
N LEU A 256 -18.18 3.55 -9.52
CA LEU A 256 -18.13 2.71 -8.31
C LEU A 256 -17.43 3.40 -7.14
N LEU A 257 -16.36 4.15 -7.40
CA LEU A 257 -15.67 4.94 -6.39
C LEU A 257 -16.54 6.07 -5.86
N LYS A 258 -17.20 6.84 -6.76
CA LYS A 258 -18.14 7.88 -6.34
C LYS A 258 -19.24 7.32 -5.45
N SER A 259 -19.86 6.20 -5.84
CA SER A 259 -20.88 5.52 -5.02
C SER A 259 -20.32 5.07 -3.67
N ALA A 260 -19.12 4.48 -3.64
CA ALA A 260 -18.51 4.00 -2.41
C ALA A 260 -18.12 5.13 -1.44
N PHE A 261 -17.69 6.30 -1.95
CA PHE A 261 -17.45 7.49 -1.13
C PHE A 261 -18.74 8.19 -0.70
N SER A 262 -19.73 8.30 -1.58
CA SER A 262 -21.01 8.93 -1.24
C SER A 262 -21.74 8.16 -0.15
N GLN A 263 -21.79 6.83 -0.21
CA GLN A 263 -22.49 6.02 0.79
C GLN A 263 -21.96 6.24 2.23
N GLN A 264 -20.68 6.59 2.39
CA GLN A 264 -20.09 6.93 3.69
C GLN A 264 -20.68 8.21 4.29
N GLN A 265 -20.95 9.23 3.47
CA GLN A 265 -21.50 10.50 3.95
C GLN A 265 -22.92 10.34 4.51
N TRP A 266 -23.71 9.41 3.96
CA TRP A 266 -25.07 9.13 4.42
C TRP A 266 -25.08 8.28 5.70
N ASP A 267 -24.17 7.31 5.81
CA ASP A 267 -24.00 6.49 7.02
C ASP A 267 -23.49 7.35 8.22
N GLU A 268 -22.64 8.36 7.98
CA GLU A 268 -22.19 9.30 9.01
C GLU A 268 -23.31 10.25 9.49
N GLN A 269 -24.17 10.74 8.58
CA GLN A 269 -25.29 11.61 8.95
C GLN A 269 -26.40 10.87 9.71
N GLN A 270 -26.66 9.60 9.41
CA GLN A 270 -27.61 8.79 10.19
C GLN A 270 -27.05 8.36 11.55
N GLY A 271 -25.72 8.22 11.70
CA GLY A 271 -25.08 7.90 12.98
C GLY A 271 -25.08 9.05 14.00
N GLN A 272 -25.24 10.30 13.55
CA GLN A 272 -25.24 11.50 14.40
C GLN A 272 -26.66 11.92 14.87
N GLY A 273 -27.73 11.30 14.35
CA GLY A 273 -29.12 11.70 14.61
C GLY A 273 -29.86 10.97 15.74
N CYS A 274 -29.19 10.10 16.50
CA CYS A 274 -29.86 9.26 17.52
C CYS A 274 -29.31 9.41 18.95
N GLN A 275 -28.67 10.54 19.27
CA GLN A 275 -28.28 10.88 20.65
C GLN A 275 -28.62 12.34 20.93
N ASP A 276 -29.91 12.65 21.02
CA ASP A 276 -30.44 13.72 21.88
C ASP A 276 -31.96 13.71 21.76
N SER A 277 -32.61 12.90 22.60
CA SER A 277 -33.99 13.09 23.08
C SER A 277 -34.37 11.93 24.00
N GLN A 278 -33.92 12.00 25.26
CA GLN A 278 -34.64 11.35 26.35
C GLN A 278 -35.03 12.42 27.36
N GLY A 279 -36.34 12.57 27.54
CA GLY A 279 -36.94 13.27 28.67
C GLY A 279 -37.89 14.39 28.27
N GLN A 280 -39.16 14.05 28.02
CA GLN A 280 -40.31 14.47 28.83
C GLN A 280 -41.62 14.32 28.04
N ASP A 281 -42.43 13.34 28.43
CA ASP A 281 -43.90 13.39 28.32
C ASP A 281 -44.41 14.27 29.49
N PRO A 282 -45.55 15.00 29.37
CA PRO A 282 -46.84 14.30 29.45
C PRO A 282 -48.07 14.90 28.71
N GLN A 283 -49.06 14.01 28.58
CA GLN A 283 -50.52 14.23 28.66
C GLN A 283 -51.30 14.78 27.45
N GLY A 284 -51.92 13.84 26.72
CA GLY A 284 -53.37 13.58 26.81
C GLY A 284 -54.33 14.42 25.96
N GLN A 285 -55.03 13.76 25.02
CA GLN A 285 -56.50 13.73 24.91
C GLN A 285 -56.95 12.94 23.66
N HIS A 286 -57.80 11.94 23.88
CA HIS A 286 -58.69 11.30 22.90
C HIS A 286 -60.01 12.11 22.85
N PRO A 287 -60.80 12.10 21.75
CA PRO A 287 -61.86 11.07 21.59
C PRO A 287 -62.07 10.62 20.10
N SER A 288 -62.30 9.32 19.84
CA SER A 288 -63.62 8.67 19.50
C SER A 288 -64.13 8.97 18.07
N GLY A 289 -64.52 8.05 17.20
CA GLY A 289 -64.72 6.60 17.24
C GLY A 289 -65.42 6.14 15.94
N GLN A 290 -65.83 4.87 15.92
CA GLN A 290 -66.81 4.18 15.04
C GLN A 290 -66.27 3.27 13.91
N ASP A 291 -66.63 2.00 14.10
CA ASP A 291 -66.75 0.83 13.20
C ASP A 291 -68.27 0.47 13.18
N PRO A 292 -68.82 -0.52 12.41
CA PRO A 292 -68.38 -1.30 11.23
C PRO A 292 -69.59 -1.42 10.21
N PRO A 293 -69.92 -2.51 9.45
CA PRO A 293 -69.26 -3.79 9.10
C PRO A 293 -69.40 -4.34 7.62
N ALA A 294 -68.63 -5.41 7.36
CA ALA A 294 -68.93 -6.67 6.63
C ALA A 294 -69.32 -6.77 5.13
N GLN A 295 -68.63 -7.72 4.46
CA GLN A 295 -69.00 -8.68 3.38
C GLN A 295 -67.86 -8.70 2.33
N GLY A 296 -67.35 -9.81 1.79
CA GLY A 296 -67.71 -11.23 1.72
C GLY A 296 -67.09 -11.79 0.42
N SER A 297 -66.95 -13.12 0.33
CA SER A 297 -66.63 -13.94 -0.87
C SER A 297 -65.14 -14.13 -1.20
N GLN A 298 -64.52 -15.22 -0.70
CA GLN A 298 -64.52 -16.60 -1.24
C GLN A 298 -63.52 -16.82 -2.39
N GLY A 299 -62.45 -17.54 -2.06
CA GLY A 299 -61.56 -18.18 -3.02
C GLY A 299 -62.06 -19.56 -3.43
N GLN A 300 -61.62 -20.02 -4.61
CA GLN A 300 -61.63 -21.42 -5.00
C GLN A 300 -60.36 -21.72 -5.81
N HIS A 301 -59.74 -22.86 -5.48
CA HIS A 301 -58.70 -23.58 -6.21
C HIS A 301 -59.02 -25.08 -6.03
N PRO A 302 -58.41 -26.00 -6.78
CA PRO A 302 -58.97 -26.64 -7.97
C PRO A 302 -59.36 -28.12 -7.73
N SER A 303 -60.10 -28.69 -8.68
CA SER A 303 -60.30 -30.15 -8.81
C SER A 303 -59.64 -30.64 -10.09
N GLY A 304 -58.85 -31.70 -9.97
CA GLY A 304 -58.06 -32.27 -11.06
C GLY A 304 -58.80 -33.27 -11.95
N GLN A 305 -58.09 -33.73 -12.98
CA GLN A 305 -58.11 -35.08 -13.57
C GLN A 305 -57.18 -35.10 -14.82
N ASP A 306 -56.15 -35.94 -14.78
CA ASP A 306 -55.45 -36.53 -15.95
C ASP A 306 -56.32 -37.67 -16.56
N PRO A 307 -55.96 -38.44 -17.63
CA PRO A 307 -54.69 -38.55 -18.37
C PRO A 307 -54.79 -38.74 -19.91
N SER A 308 -53.67 -38.66 -20.64
CA SER A 308 -53.27 -39.45 -21.83
C SER A 308 -52.10 -38.73 -22.53
N GLY A 309 -51.03 -39.34 -23.04
CA GLY A 309 -50.50 -40.69 -23.06
C GLY A 309 -49.06 -40.56 -23.62
N GLN A 310 -48.11 -41.32 -23.08
CA GLN A 310 -46.75 -41.45 -23.61
C GLN A 310 -46.58 -42.84 -24.21
N ASP A 311 -45.92 -42.92 -25.36
CA ASP A 311 -45.31 -44.14 -25.86
C ASP A 311 -43.79 -43.99 -25.97
N THR A 312 -43.12 -45.01 -25.43
CA THR A 312 -41.82 -45.60 -25.81
C THR A 312 -40.48 -45.04 -25.30
N PRO A 313 -39.47 -45.93 -25.10
CA PRO A 313 -38.78 -46.03 -23.81
C PRO A 313 -37.24 -45.95 -23.89
N GLY A 314 -36.58 -45.79 -22.74
CA GLY A 314 -35.13 -45.90 -22.60
C GLY A 314 -34.73 -46.17 -21.16
N GLN A 315 -34.32 -47.41 -20.89
CA GLN A 315 -33.97 -48.02 -19.60
C GLN A 315 -32.79 -47.35 -18.88
N GLY A 316 -32.81 -47.39 -17.54
CA GLY A 316 -31.58 -47.50 -16.73
C GLY A 316 -31.45 -46.57 -15.52
N SER A 317 -31.88 -47.04 -14.36
CA SER A 317 -31.43 -46.64 -13.02
C SER A 317 -31.83 -47.77 -12.05
N PRO A 318 -31.31 -47.91 -10.81
CA PRO A 318 -30.29 -47.12 -10.09
C PRO A 318 -29.24 -48.01 -9.36
N SER A 319 -28.21 -47.41 -8.71
CA SER A 319 -27.80 -47.72 -7.31
C SER A 319 -26.39 -47.23 -6.93
N SER A 320 -26.35 -46.28 -6.00
CA SER A 320 -25.36 -46.18 -4.90
C SER A 320 -26.04 -46.79 -3.64
N PRO A 321 -25.43 -46.99 -2.43
CA PRO A 321 -24.16 -46.46 -1.87
C PRO A 321 -23.37 -47.52 -1.00
N PRO A 322 -22.38 -47.17 -0.12
CA PRO A 322 -22.65 -46.51 1.16
C PRO A 322 -21.65 -45.41 1.60
N VAL A 323 -22.18 -44.58 2.50
CA VAL A 323 -21.60 -43.46 3.25
C VAL A 323 -20.87 -43.95 4.51
N PRO A 324 -19.76 -43.32 4.96
CA PRO A 324 -19.44 -43.27 6.37
C PRO A 324 -19.76 -41.89 6.96
N GLN A 325 -20.67 -41.95 7.91
CA GLN A 325 -21.18 -40.90 8.79
C GLN A 325 -20.04 -40.35 9.65
N ARG A 326 -19.75 -39.05 9.59
CA ARG A 326 -19.06 -38.35 10.70
C ARG A 326 -19.95 -37.24 11.24
N ARG A 327 -20.29 -37.44 12.51
CA ARG A 327 -21.14 -36.63 13.39
C ARG A 327 -20.83 -35.15 13.31
N GLY A 328 -21.90 -34.37 13.26
CA GLY A 328 -21.88 -32.91 13.28
C GLY A 328 -21.34 -32.31 14.58
N ARG A 329 -20.77 -31.12 14.41
CA ARG A 329 -20.79 -30.05 15.41
C ARG A 329 -21.47 -28.85 14.73
N PRO A 330 -22.53 -28.27 15.29
CA PRO A 330 -23.11 -27.06 14.74
C PRO A 330 -22.21 -25.88 15.11
N TRP A 331 -21.46 -25.35 14.15
CA TRP A 331 -20.86 -24.03 14.31
C TRP A 331 -21.97 -23.00 14.08
N ALA A 332 -22.64 -22.63 15.17
CA ALA A 332 -23.52 -21.48 15.21
C ALA A 332 -22.67 -20.20 15.13
N GLY A 333 -22.17 -19.87 13.94
CA GLY A 333 -21.68 -18.55 13.60
C GLY A 333 -22.82 -17.79 12.93
N LYS A 334 -23.51 -16.92 13.67
CA LYS A 334 -24.47 -15.95 13.13
C LYS A 334 -23.77 -15.12 12.05
N GLY A 335 -23.93 -15.50 10.79
CA GLY A 335 -23.60 -14.64 9.65
C GLY A 335 -24.65 -13.54 9.59
N GLN A 336 -24.35 -12.39 10.19
CA GLN A 336 -25.19 -11.21 10.03
C GLN A 336 -25.28 -10.83 8.53
N PRO A 337 -26.47 -10.49 8.04
CA PRO A 337 -26.65 -9.91 6.72
C PRO A 337 -26.19 -8.44 6.74
N GLY A 338 -25.34 -8.07 5.77
CA GLY A 338 -25.04 -6.67 5.45
C GLY A 338 -24.42 -5.86 6.59
N GLY A 339 -23.17 -6.14 6.96
CA GLY A 339 -22.40 -5.17 7.73
C GLY A 339 -22.22 -3.87 6.94
N PRO A 340 -22.15 -2.70 7.60
CA PRO A 340 -21.90 -1.43 6.92
C PRO A 340 -20.61 -1.53 6.11
N LEU A 341 -20.64 -0.99 4.90
CA LEU A 341 -19.48 -0.99 4.00
C LEU A 341 -18.31 -0.32 4.72
N ARG A 342 -17.14 -0.94 4.65
CA ARG A 342 -15.95 -0.34 5.25
C ARG A 342 -15.67 1.00 4.57
N PRO A 343 -15.49 2.09 5.34
CA PRO A 343 -15.20 3.39 4.74
C PRO A 343 -13.87 3.35 3.99
N LEU A 344 -13.83 3.98 2.82
CA LEU A 344 -12.67 4.16 1.96
C LEU A 344 -11.76 5.23 2.55
N LEU A 345 -11.02 4.83 3.59
CA LEU A 345 -10.03 5.67 4.25
C LEU A 345 -8.63 5.06 4.07
N PRO A 346 -7.56 5.87 4.22
CA PRO A 346 -6.20 5.37 4.32
C PRO A 346 -6.12 4.18 5.30
N PRO A 347 -5.48 3.04 4.94
CA PRO A 347 -5.52 1.85 5.78
C PRO A 347 -4.96 2.02 7.20
N CYS A 348 -4.10 3.03 7.41
CA CYS A 348 -3.57 3.40 8.72
C CYS A 348 -4.61 4.03 9.66
N LEU A 349 -5.69 4.59 9.13
CA LEU A 349 -6.81 5.13 9.92
C LEU A 349 -7.82 4.03 10.29
N LEU A 350 -7.97 3.02 9.43
CA LEU A 350 -8.85 1.86 9.68
C LEU A 350 -8.27 0.90 10.73
N HIS A 351 -6.94 0.83 10.81
CA HIS A 351 -6.21 -0.01 11.76
C HIS A 351 -5.19 0.82 12.53
N PRO A 352 -5.64 1.75 13.39
CA PRO A 352 -4.73 2.59 14.14
C PRO A 352 -3.83 1.72 15.01
N ARG A 353 -2.52 1.97 14.98
CA ARG A 353 -1.61 1.36 15.95
C ARG A 353 -2.12 1.74 17.34
N LYS A 354 -2.32 0.74 18.20
CA LYS A 354 -2.65 0.95 19.61
C LYS A 354 -1.57 1.85 20.21
N ARG A 355 -1.87 3.14 20.35
CA ARG A 355 -1.02 4.03 21.13
C ARG A 355 -1.41 3.77 22.59
N PRO A 356 -0.45 3.48 23.47
CA PRO A 356 -0.71 3.64 24.90
C PRO A 356 -1.29 5.03 25.05
N ARG A 357 -2.44 5.15 25.72
CA ARG A 357 -2.96 6.45 26.10
C ARG A 357 -1.80 7.12 26.85
N ALA A 358 -1.28 8.23 26.35
CA ALA A 358 -0.47 9.11 27.18
C ALA A 358 -1.28 9.27 28.46
N ALA A 359 -0.65 9.09 29.64
CA ALA A 359 -1.31 9.34 30.92
C ALA A 359 -2.21 10.57 30.73
N ALA A 360 -3.49 10.44 31.07
CA ALA A 360 -4.50 11.48 30.87
C ALA A 360 -3.84 12.84 31.11
N PRO A 361 -4.02 13.85 30.22
CA PRO A 361 -3.26 15.09 30.27
C PRO A 361 -3.13 15.47 31.73
N ALA A 362 -1.88 15.39 32.20
CA ALA A 362 -1.60 15.41 33.62
C ALA A 362 -2.42 16.55 34.21
N ALA A 363 -3.04 16.30 35.36
CA ALA A 363 -3.53 17.34 36.24
C ALA A 363 -2.61 18.58 36.08
N PRO A 364 -3.22 19.78 35.93
CA PRO A 364 -2.62 20.94 35.27
C PRO A 364 -1.14 21.02 35.58
N ALA A 365 -0.32 21.04 34.51
CA ALA A 365 1.13 21.14 34.53
C ALA A 365 1.61 21.59 35.90
N VAL A 366 2.03 20.62 36.73
CA VAL A 366 2.63 20.93 38.03
C VAL A 366 3.64 22.03 37.73
N ALA A 367 3.47 23.17 38.40
CA ALA A 367 4.22 24.40 38.15
C ALA A 367 5.68 24.18 38.56
N LEU A 368 6.37 23.33 37.81
CA LEU A 368 7.78 23.03 37.93
C LEU A 368 8.53 24.21 37.33
N THR A 369 8.97 25.09 38.20
CA THR A 369 9.79 26.27 37.94
C THR A 369 11.27 25.92 37.82
N GLY A 370 11.68 24.73 38.29
CA GLY A 370 13.08 24.32 38.37
C GLY A 370 13.84 24.98 39.53
N HIS A 371 13.14 25.75 40.35
CA HIS A 371 13.65 26.43 41.55
C HIS A 371 13.03 25.87 42.83
N GLU A 372 12.31 24.75 42.74
CA GLU A 372 11.78 24.07 43.90
C GLU A 372 12.94 23.62 44.82
N PRO A 373 12.82 23.83 46.15
CA PRO A 373 13.81 23.30 47.07
C PRO A 373 13.79 21.76 47.01
N ILE A 374 14.95 21.17 46.71
CA ILE A 374 15.13 19.72 46.75
C ILE A 374 15.49 19.36 48.19
N LEU A 375 14.61 18.62 48.87
CA LEU A 375 14.86 18.15 50.22
C LEU A 375 15.99 17.12 50.23
N ASP A 376 16.82 17.10 51.28
CA ASP A 376 17.91 16.11 51.41
C ASP A 376 17.37 14.67 51.33
N SER A 377 16.17 14.40 51.84
CA SER A 377 15.50 13.09 51.71
C SER A 377 15.23 12.65 50.27
N GLU A 378 14.94 13.60 49.36
CA GLU A 378 14.74 13.34 47.93
C GLU A 378 16.08 13.03 47.23
N ILE A 379 17.19 13.52 47.77
CA ILE A 379 18.54 13.22 47.27
C ILE A 379 19.03 11.88 47.83
N GLU A 380 18.78 11.63 49.11
CA GLU A 380 19.21 10.43 49.84
C GLU A 380 18.66 9.13 49.23
N GLN A 381 17.45 9.12 48.66
CA GLN A 381 16.90 7.93 47.96
C GLN A 381 17.72 7.49 46.73
N TYR A 382 18.54 8.39 46.16
CA TYR A 382 19.45 8.04 45.06
C TYR A 382 20.82 7.60 45.54
N LEU A 383 21.13 7.79 46.83
CA LEU A 383 22.35 7.31 47.46
C LEU A 383 22.15 5.89 47.95
N ARG A 384 23.14 5.03 47.69
CA ARG A 384 23.12 3.67 48.24
C ARG A 384 23.31 3.70 49.74
N SER A 385 22.57 2.87 50.45
CA SER A 385 22.79 2.69 51.89
C SER A 385 24.16 2.05 52.16
N PRO A 386 24.73 2.21 53.37
CA PRO A 386 25.97 1.53 53.76
C PRO A 386 25.92 0.01 53.57
N GLU A 387 24.77 -0.61 53.84
CA GLU A 387 24.53 -2.04 53.65
C GLU A 387 24.52 -2.41 52.16
N GLU A 388 23.89 -1.60 51.32
CA GLU A 388 23.91 -1.77 49.85
C GLU A 388 25.32 -1.62 49.29
N ILE A 389 26.12 -0.69 49.82
CA ILE A 389 27.54 -0.50 49.44
C ILE A 389 28.36 -1.73 49.84
N GLN A 390 28.14 -2.28 51.04
CA GLN A 390 28.85 -3.46 51.51
C GLN A 390 28.45 -4.72 50.73
N ALA A 391 27.16 -4.90 50.45
CA ALA A 391 26.64 -5.97 49.60
C ALA A 391 27.19 -5.84 48.17
N PHE A 392 27.21 -4.64 47.61
CA PHE A 392 27.78 -4.37 46.28
C PHE A 392 29.30 -4.66 46.25
N ARG A 393 30.06 -4.22 47.27
CA ARG A 393 31.50 -4.53 47.37
C ARG A 393 31.77 -6.03 47.50
N LYS A 394 30.94 -6.75 48.26
CA LYS A 394 31.04 -8.21 48.39
C LYS A 394 30.71 -8.93 47.08
N ALA A 395 29.69 -8.46 46.36
CA ALA A 395 29.30 -9.01 45.06
C ALA A 395 30.31 -8.68 43.94
N LYS A 396 31.02 -7.54 44.03
CA LYS A 396 32.02 -7.12 43.05
C LYS A 396 33.46 -7.57 43.40
N GLY A 397 33.67 -8.11 44.61
CA GLY A 397 34.93 -8.61 45.11
C GLY A 397 35.25 -10.07 44.71
N TRP A 398 34.67 -10.53 43.60
CA TRP A 398 35.00 -11.78 42.90
C TRP A 398 35.37 -11.45 41.46
#